data_AF-C1DJ09-F1
#
_entry.id   AF-C1DJ09-F1
#
_cell.length_a   1.000
_cell.length_b   1.000
_cell.length_c   1.000
_cell.angle_alpha   90.00
_cell.angle_beta   90.00
_cell.angle_gamma   90.00
#
_symmetry.space_group_name_H-M   'P 1'
#
loop_
_entity.id
_entity.type
_entity.pdbx_description
1 polymer ?
#
loop_
_entity_poly.entity_id
_entity_poly.type
_entity_poly.pdbx_seq_one_letter_code
_entity_poly.pdbx_strand_id
1 'polypeptide(L)'
;MKTLTVLFASALLAAGVGLAQARDLGPDEATKLLKAGTIQPFETLNAAAQAKHPGSTIHETELEEEYGRYIYQVELRDAQGLKWDVHLDASNGQVLKDHQDD
;
A
#
# COMPACT_ATOMS: atom_id res chain seq x y z
N MET A 1 19.88 10.34 11.04
CA MET A 1 19.22 9.66 9.90
C MET A 1 18.33 8.59 10.51
N LYS A 2 17.01 8.76 10.43
CA LYS A 2 16.04 7.84 11.07
C LYS A 2 15.74 6.74 10.05
N THR A 3 16.22 5.53 10.32
CA THR A 3 15.91 4.34 9.53
C THR A 3 14.41 4.09 9.61
N LEU A 4 13.70 4.21 8.49
CA LEU A 4 12.30 3.82 8.37
C LEU A 4 12.27 2.29 8.41
N THR A 5 11.96 1.74 9.57
CA THR A 5 11.67 0.32 9.74
C THR A 5 10.33 0.05 9.05
N VAL A 6 10.38 -0.54 7.85
CA VAL A 6 9.19 -1.12 7.22
C VAL A 6 8.85 -2.37 8.02
N LEU A 7 7.83 -2.30 8.86
CA LEU A 7 7.16 -3.48 9.39
C LEU A 7 6.16 -3.91 8.30
N PHE A 8 6.26 -5.16 7.87
CA PHE A 8 5.18 -5.85 7.15
C PHE A 8 4.45 -6.67 8.20
N ALA A 9 3.29 -6.21 8.65
CA ALA A 9 2.42 -6.93 9.56
C ALA A 9 1.31 -7.58 8.75
N SER A 10 1.61 -8.71 8.12
CA SER A 10 0.66 -9.54 7.38
C SER A 10 -0.57 -9.88 8.25
N ALA A 11 -1.68 -9.15 8.05
CA ALA A 11 -2.95 -9.43 8.69
C ALA A 11 -3.63 -10.60 7.95
N LEU A 12 -3.36 -11.82 8.40
CA LEU A 12 -4.01 -13.05 7.91
C LEU A 12 -5.52 -13.02 8.20
N LEU A 13 -6.33 -12.54 7.26
CA LEU A 13 -7.75 -12.90 7.17
C LEU A 13 -7.95 -14.11 6.25
N ALA A 14 -7.92 -15.30 6.85
CA ALA A 14 -8.34 -16.53 6.19
C ALA A 14 -9.87 -16.67 6.25
N ALA A 15 -10.58 -16.40 5.14
CA ALA A 15 -11.93 -16.94 4.92
C ALA A 15 -12.32 -16.98 3.42
N GLY A 16 -12.29 -18.18 2.82
CA GLY A 16 -13.29 -18.58 1.82
C GLY A 16 -12.93 -18.46 0.32
N VAL A 17 -12.44 -19.56 -0.24
CA VAL A 17 -12.67 -20.09 -1.62
C VAL A 17 -12.87 -19.08 -2.77
N GLY A 18 -11.75 -18.71 -3.37
CA GLY A 18 -11.59 -18.21 -4.74
C GLY A 18 -10.09 -18.05 -4.98
N LEU A 19 -9.54 -18.51 -6.11
CA LEU A 19 -8.08 -18.51 -6.40
C LEU A 19 -7.50 -17.09 -6.66
N ALA A 20 -7.94 -16.12 -5.87
CA ALA A 20 -7.47 -14.75 -5.82
C ALA A 20 -6.47 -14.64 -4.67
N GLN A 21 -5.33 -15.30 -4.78
CA GLN A 21 -4.28 -15.12 -3.80
C GLN A 21 -3.57 -13.81 -4.13
N ALA A 22 -3.86 -12.75 -3.39
CA ALA A 22 -2.95 -11.62 -3.33
C ALA A 22 -1.62 -12.14 -2.81
N ARG A 23 -0.54 -11.77 -3.49
CA ARG A 23 0.82 -12.19 -3.14
C ARG A 23 1.59 -10.99 -2.64
N ASP A 24 2.00 -11.05 -1.37
CA ASP A 24 2.86 -10.04 -0.77
C ASP A 24 4.22 -10.02 -1.46
N LEU A 25 4.70 -8.81 -1.78
CA LEU A 25 5.97 -8.60 -2.44
C LEU A 25 7.00 -8.07 -1.44
N GLY A 26 8.02 -8.88 -1.19
CA GLY A 26 9.13 -8.49 -0.31
C GLY A 26 9.98 -7.34 -0.88
N PRO A 27 10.85 -6.74 -0.05
CA PRO A 27 11.63 -5.54 -0.43
C PRO A 27 12.50 -5.70 -1.69
N ASP A 28 13.09 -6.88 -1.90
CA ASP A 28 13.93 -7.16 -3.06
C ASP A 28 13.15 -7.14 -4.36
N GLU A 29 11.90 -7.63 -4.34
CA GLU A 29 11.04 -7.66 -5.51
C GLU A 29 10.46 -6.28 -5.80
N ALA A 30 9.98 -5.58 -4.76
CA ALA A 30 9.54 -4.21 -4.86
C ALA A 30 10.64 -3.31 -5.47
N THR A 31 11.91 -3.52 -5.07
CA THR A 31 13.06 -2.81 -5.65
C THR A 31 13.29 -3.14 -7.13
N LYS A 32 13.12 -4.42 -7.53
CA LYS A 32 13.24 -4.82 -8.95
C LYS A 32 12.16 -4.18 -9.80
N LEU A 33 10.91 -4.18 -9.32
CA LEU A 33 9.77 -3.58 -10.01
C LEU A 33 9.95 -2.06 -10.18
N LEU A 34 10.42 -1.38 -9.13
CA LEU A 34 10.75 0.04 -9.19
C LEU A 34 11.85 0.32 -10.22
N LYS A 35 12.96 -0.43 -10.19
CA LYS A 35 14.07 -0.28 -11.13
C LYS A 35 13.67 -0.58 -12.58
N ALA A 36 12.72 -1.49 -12.79
CA ALA A 36 12.16 -1.81 -14.10
C ALA A 36 11.17 -0.75 -14.61
N GLY A 37 10.76 0.21 -13.77
CA GLY A 37 9.72 1.19 -14.10
C GLY A 37 8.31 0.59 -14.13
N THR A 38 8.12 -0.62 -13.59
CA THR A 38 6.82 -1.29 -13.52
C THR A 38 5.89 -0.63 -12.50
N ILE A 39 6.47 -0.09 -11.42
CA ILE A 39 5.75 0.68 -10.40
C ILE A 39 6.34 2.08 -10.27
N GLN A 40 5.53 3.02 -9.81
CA GLN A 40 5.96 4.37 -9.45
C GLN A 40 6.86 4.34 -8.20
N PRO A 41 7.67 5.39 -8.00
CA PRO A 41 8.40 5.58 -6.74
C PRO A 41 7.46 5.56 -5.53
N PHE A 42 7.87 4.89 -4.46
CA PHE A 42 7.06 4.80 -3.23
C PHE A 42 6.70 6.18 -2.67
N GLU A 43 7.61 7.16 -2.75
CA GLU A 43 7.31 8.54 -2.33
C GLU A 43 6.16 9.17 -3.11
N THR A 44 6.07 8.90 -4.42
CA THR A 44 4.97 9.37 -5.27
C THR A 44 3.64 8.73 -4.87
N LEU A 45 3.65 7.41 -4.62
CA LEU A 45 2.45 6.67 -4.21
C LEU A 45 1.99 7.09 -2.80
N ASN A 46 2.92 7.29 -1.88
CA ASN A 46 2.65 7.80 -0.54
C ASN A 46 2.04 9.20 -0.58
N ALA A 47 2.57 10.10 -1.40
CA ALA A 47 2.01 11.43 -1.56
C ALA A 47 0.60 11.40 -2.15
N ALA A 48 0.34 10.50 -3.12
CA ALA A 48 -0.99 10.30 -3.69
C ALA A 48 -2.00 9.78 -2.65
N ALA A 49 -1.58 8.86 -1.78
CA ALA A 49 -2.41 8.38 -0.67
C ALA A 49 -2.69 9.50 0.35
N GLN A 50 -1.67 10.22 0.81
CA GLN A 50 -1.84 11.32 1.77
C GLN A 50 -2.68 12.49 1.22
N ALA A 51 -2.70 12.69 -0.10
CA ALA A 51 -3.58 13.69 -0.71
C ALA A 51 -5.08 13.38 -0.52
N LYS A 52 -5.44 12.11 -0.24
CA LYS A 52 -6.81 11.72 0.12
C LYS A 52 -7.19 12.15 1.53
N HIS A 53 -6.22 12.14 2.44
CA HIS A 53 -6.40 12.46 3.86
C HIS A 53 -5.35 13.47 4.31
N PRO A 54 -5.49 14.77 3.96
CA PRO A 54 -4.48 15.77 4.28
C PRO A 54 -4.20 15.87 5.78
N GLY A 55 -2.92 15.84 6.14
CA GLY A 55 -2.50 15.88 7.55
C GLY A 55 -2.48 14.50 8.23
N SER A 56 -2.82 13.43 7.52
CA SER A 56 -2.65 12.07 8.04
C SER A 56 -1.19 11.63 8.09
N THR A 57 -0.91 10.69 8.99
CA THR A 57 0.37 10.00 9.09
C THR A 57 0.27 8.62 8.45
N ILE A 58 1.27 8.25 7.65
CA ILE A 58 1.41 6.88 7.15
C ILE A 58 1.87 5.98 8.30
N HIS A 59 1.13 4.91 8.53
CA HIS A 59 1.45 3.89 9.53
C HIS A 59 2.13 2.69 8.90
N GLU A 60 1.59 2.21 7.78
CA GLU A 60 2.07 1.02 7.10
C GLU A 60 1.90 1.16 5.59
N THR A 61 2.75 0.48 4.83
CA THR A 61 2.63 0.39 3.38
C THR A 61 2.99 -0.99 2.91
N GLU A 62 2.17 -1.56 2.04
CA GLU A 62 2.39 -2.89 1.48
C GLU A 62 2.29 -2.85 -0.04
N LEU A 63 3.11 -3.66 -0.71
CA LEU A 63 3.01 -3.88 -2.15
C LEU A 63 2.58 -5.32 -2.38
N GLU A 64 1.44 -5.49 -3.02
CA GLU A 64 0.87 -6.79 -3.34
C GLU A 64 0.73 -6.95 -4.85
N GLU A 65 0.74 -8.20 -5.30
CA GLU A 65 0.29 -8.58 -6.63
C GLU A 65 -1.06 -9.29 -6.54
N GLU A 66 -2.09 -8.71 -7.14
CA GLU A 66 -3.43 -9.30 -7.22
C GLU A 66 -3.87 -9.38 -8.69
N TYR A 67 -4.16 -10.59 -9.17
CA TYR A 67 -4.55 -10.85 -10.57
C TYR A 67 -3.63 -10.22 -11.64
N GLY A 68 -2.32 -10.21 -11.40
CA GLY A 68 -1.32 -9.62 -12.30
C GLY A 68 -1.25 -8.09 -12.26
N ARG A 69 -1.90 -7.45 -11.28
CA ARG A 69 -1.81 -6.02 -11.01
C ARG A 69 -1.04 -5.79 -9.71
N TYR A 70 -0.18 -4.78 -9.71
CA TYR A 70 0.52 -4.34 -8.51
C TYR A 70 -0.33 -3.32 -7.75
N ILE A 71 -0.69 -3.66 -6.51
CA ILE A 71 -1.49 -2.83 -5.63
C ILE A 71 -0.59 -2.31 -4.52
N TYR A 72 -0.54 -0.99 -4.35
CA TYR A 72 0.15 -0.36 -3.24
C TYR A 72 -0.89 0.04 -2.20
N GLN A 73 -0.84 -0.58 -1.03
CA GLN A 73 -1.73 -0.27 0.09
C GLN A 73 -1.03 0.67 1.05
N VAL A 74 -1.75 1.67 1.53
CA VAL A 74 -1.26 2.65 2.50
C VAL A 74 -2.26 2.75 3.65
N GLU A 75 -1.84 2.36 4.85
CA GLU A 75 -2.57 2.62 6.07
C GLU A 75 -2.22 4.03 6.56
N LEU A 76 -3.25 4.88 6.68
CA LEU A 76 -3.14 6.25 7.15
C LEU A 76 -3.89 6.40 8.47
N ARG A 77 -3.43 7.36 9.28
CA ARG A 77 -4.17 7.81 10.45
C ARG A 77 -4.34 9.32 10.41
N ASP A 78 -5.59 9.77 10.44
CA ASP A 78 -5.89 11.19 10.36
C ASP A 78 -5.68 11.92 11.70
N ALA A 79 -5.91 13.23 11.72
CA ALA A 79 -5.76 14.06 12.91
C ALA A 79 -6.77 13.73 14.02
N GLN A 80 -7.85 13.01 13.69
CA GLN A 80 -8.85 12.52 14.64
C GLN A 80 -8.50 11.13 15.18
N GLY A 81 -7.46 10.49 14.63
CA GLY A 81 -7.00 9.16 15.02
C GLY A 81 -7.70 8.03 14.27
N LEU A 82 -8.56 8.34 13.28
CA LEU A 82 -9.26 7.35 12.47
C LEU A 82 -8.28 6.69 11.49
N LYS A 83 -8.47 5.39 11.28
CA LYS A 83 -7.67 4.60 10.33
C LYS A 83 -8.31 4.65 8.95
N TRP A 84 -7.47 4.81 7.94
CA TRP A 84 -7.86 4.80 6.53
C TRP A 84 -6.95 3.88 5.73
N ASP A 85 -7.55 2.96 4.98
CA ASP A 85 -6.87 2.08 4.04
C ASP A 85 -7.06 2.61 2.61
N VAL A 86 -5.95 3.07 2.01
CA VAL A 86 -5.93 3.58 0.64
C VAL A 86 -5.18 2.60 -0.25
N HIS A 87 -5.85 2.07 -1.27
CA HIS A 87 -5.24 1.17 -2.25
C HIS A 87 -5.01 1.93 -3.55
N LEU A 88 -3.80 1.85 -4.10
CA LEU A 88 -3.42 2.50 -5.35
C LEU A 88 -2.95 1.46 -6.37
N ASP A 89 -3.24 1.71 -7.65
CA ASP A 89 -2.53 1.02 -8.74
C ASP A 89 -1.07 1.48 -8.72
N ALA A 90 -0.15 0.57 -8.40
CA ALA A 90 1.24 0.93 -8.21
C ALA A 90 1.93 1.41 -9.50
N SER A 91 1.39 1.10 -10.69
CA SER A 91 1.96 1.50 -11.98
C SER A 91 1.72 2.98 -12.32
N ASN A 92 0.63 3.57 -11.81
CA ASN A 92 0.18 4.90 -12.21
C ASN A 92 -0.31 5.79 -11.05
N GLY A 93 -0.42 5.27 -9.83
CA GLY A 93 -0.86 6.01 -8.64
C GLY A 93 -2.36 6.29 -8.58
N GLN A 94 -3.19 5.65 -9.42
CA GLN A 94 -4.64 5.80 -9.36
C GLN A 94 -5.17 5.17 -8.07
N VAL A 95 -5.98 5.92 -7.32
CA VAL A 95 -6.68 5.39 -6.14
C VAL A 95 -7.79 4.43 -6.59
N LEU A 96 -7.71 3.20 -6.11
CA LEU A 96 -8.65 2.10 -6.37
C LEU A 96 -9.65 1.92 -5.22
N LYS A 97 -9.20 2.17 -3.98
CA LYS A 97 -10.00 2.09 -2.76
C LYS A 97 -9.56 3.18 -1.78
N ASP A 98 -10.52 3.73 -1.07
CA ASP A 98 -10.33 4.68 0.02
C ASP A 98 -11.39 4.34 1.08
N HIS A 99 -10.97 3.65 2.14
CA HIS A 99 -11.89 3.05 3.12
C HIS A 99 -11.48 3.42 4.53
N GLN A 100 -12.42 3.91 5.32
CA GLN A 100 -12.23 4.11 6.74
C GLN A 100 -12.43 2.77 7.46
N ASP A 101 -11.53 2.42 8.36
CA ASP A 101 -11.65 1.28 9.27
C ASP A 101 -12.12 1.79 10.64
N ASP A 102 -13.02 1.04 11.30
CA ASP A 102 -13.72 1.44 12.54
C ASP A 102 -12.95 1.10 13.83
#